data_AF-A0A3E2X2C4-F1
#
_entry.id   AF-A0A3E2X2C4-F1
#
_cell.length_a   1.000
_cell.length_b   1.000
_cell.length_c   1.000
_cell.angle_alpha   90.00
_cell.angle_beta   90.00
_cell.angle_gamma   90.00
#
_symmetry.space_group_name_H-M   'P 1'
#
loop_
_entity.id
_entity.type
_entity.pdbx_description
1 polymer ?
#
loop_
_entity_poly.entity_id
_entity_poly.type
_entity_poly.pdbx_seq_one_letter_code
_entity_poly.pdbx_strand_id
1 'polypeptide(L)' 'MKVQNITDIEAFFKVVDACQGRVELVTGEGDRLNLKSKLSQYVSMANIFSNGEIPELEIIAYEKEDTDRLINFMINGGV' A
#
# COMPACT_ATOMS: atom_id res chain seq x y z
N MET A 1 3.85 -8.53 -2.09
CA MET A 1 5.16 -7.87 -2.33
C MET A 1 5.56 -7.09 -1.09
N LYS A 2 6.84 -7.11 -0.68
CA LYS A 2 7.31 -6.28 0.44
C LYS A 2 7.43 -4.82 -0.01
N VAL A 3 6.93 -3.92 0.82
CA VAL A 3 6.92 -2.49 0.56
C VAL A 3 8.00 -1.83 1.40
N GLN A 4 8.92 -1.12 0.76
CA GLN A 4 9.95 -0.34 1.44
C GLN A 4 10.07 1.03 0.75
N ASN A 5 10.43 2.07 1.52
CA ASN A 5 10.72 3.42 1.03
C ASN A 5 9.60 4.11 0.22
N ILE A 6 8.34 4.06 0.68
CA ILE A 6 7.31 4.97 0.12
C ILE A 6 7.56 6.39 0.65
N THR A 7 8.06 7.26 -0.21
CA THR A 7 8.29 8.68 0.11
C THR A 7 7.07 9.55 -0.17
N ASP A 8 6.25 9.18 -1.16
CA ASP A 8 5.00 9.86 -1.50
C ASP A 8 3.79 8.96 -1.21
N ILE A 9 3.24 9.13 -0.01
CA ILE A 9 2.10 8.35 0.49
C ILE A 9 0.80 8.75 -0.21
N GLU A 10 0.64 10.02 -0.59
CA GLU A 10 -0.57 10.45 -1.30
C GLU A 10 -0.64 9.85 -2.70
N ALA A 11 0.48 9.88 -3.44
CA ALA A 11 0.56 9.27 -4.75
C ALA A 11 0.34 7.75 -4.66
N PHE A 12 0.89 7.10 -3.64
CA PHE A 12 0.66 5.68 -3.38
C PHE A 12 -0.84 5.38 -3.21
N PHE A 13 -1.56 6.13 -2.36
CA PHE A 13 -2.99 5.89 -2.16
C PHE A 13 -3.84 6.23 -3.39
N LYS A 14 -3.44 7.21 -4.22
CA LYS A 14 -4.08 7.44 -5.52
C LYS A 14 -3.96 6.23 -6.44
N VAL A 15 -2.79 5.58 -6.46
CA VAL A 15 -2.58 4.35 -7.23
C VAL A 15 -3.46 3.21 -6.71
N VAL A 16 -3.52 3.02 -5.38
CA VAL A 16 -4.39 2.02 -4.74
C VAL A 16 -5.86 2.27 -5.05
N ASP A 17 -6.33 3.53 -5.02
CA ASP A 17 -7.71 3.87 -5.35
C ASP A 17 -8.04 3.58 -6.82
N ALA A 18 -7.05 3.71 -7.72
CA ALA A 18 -7.19 3.41 -9.14
C ALA A 18 -7.21 1.90 -9.46
N CYS A 19 -6.79 1.06 -8.51
CA CYS A 19 -6.89 -0.40 -8.65
C CYS A 19 -8.35 -0.83 -8.74
N GLN A 20 -8.65 -1.78 -9.63
CA GLN A 20 -10.03 -2.23 -9.85
C GLN A 20 -10.46 -3.24 -8.79
N GLY A 21 -9.61 -4.22 -8.51
CA GLY A 21 -9.87 -5.29 -7.57
C GLY A 21 -9.55 -4.93 -6.13
N ARG A 22 -9.49 -5.97 -5.30
CA ARG A 22 -9.15 -5.85 -3.88
C ARG A 22 -7.64 -5.63 -3.75
N VAL A 23 -7.28 -4.71 -2.85
CA VAL A 23 -5.90 -4.46 -2.44
C VAL A 23 -5.84 -4.54 -0.93
N GLU A 24 -4.95 -5.37 -0.39
CA GLU A 24 -4.77 -5.58 1.04
C GLU A 24 -3.36 -5.23 1.47
N LEU A 25 -3.26 -4.67 2.66
CA LEU A 25 -2.03 -4.57 3.44
C LEU A 25 -1.99 -5.74 4.41
N VAL A 26 -0.86 -6.44 4.47
CA VAL A 26 -0.60 -7.51 5.42
C VAL A 26 0.58 -7.11 6.30
N THR A 27 0.40 -7.19 7.61
CA THR A 27 1.47 -6.94 8.59
C THR A 27 2.32 -8.20 8.77
N GLY A 28 3.51 -8.07 9.35
CA GLY A 28 4.34 -9.23 9.72
C GLY A 28 3.66 -10.23 10.67
N GLU A 29 2.60 -9.82 11.37
CA GLU A 29 1.79 -10.68 12.25
C GLU A 29 0.65 -11.40 11.50
N GLY A 30 0.40 -11.04 10.24
CA GLY A 30 -0.61 -11.66 9.38
C GLY A 30 -1.97 -10.96 9.33
N ASP A 31 -2.13 -9.82 10.04
CA ASP A 31 -3.35 -9.02 9.96
C ASP A 31 -3.55 -8.46 8.56
N ARG A 32 -4.80 -8.43 8.10
CA ARG A 32 -5.15 -7.96 6.76
C ARG A 32 -6.05 -6.74 6.82
N LEU A 33 -5.60 -5.66 6.18
CA LEU A 33 -6.33 -4.41 6.07
C LEU A 33 -6.69 -4.15 4.61
N ASN A 34 -7.96 -3.87 4.32
CA ASN A 34 -8.38 -3.48 2.97
C ASN A 34 -7.94 -2.04 2.67
N LEU A 35 -6.94 -1.87 1.80
CA LEU A 35 -6.38 -0.55 1.47
C LEU A 35 -7.29 0.32 0.60
N LYS A 36 -8.38 -0.21 0.04
CA LYS A 36 -9.39 0.61 -0.64
C LYS A 36 -10.36 1.31 0.32
N SER A 37 -10.37 0.93 1.60
CA SER A 37 -11.14 1.62 2.63
C SER A 37 -10.42 2.89 3.07
N LYS A 38 -11.10 4.04 2.99
CA LYS A 38 -10.54 5.32 3.45
C LYS A 38 -10.15 5.29 4.93
N LEU A 39 -10.94 4.64 5.78
CA LEU A 39 -10.57 4.47 7.18
C LEU A 39 -9.28 3.66 7.34
N SER A 40 -9.12 2.58 6.57
CA SER A 40 -7.91 1.75 6.60
C SER A 40 -6.69 2.48 6.03
N GLN A 41 -6.89 3.38 5.05
CA GLN A 41 -5.83 4.30 4.58
C GLN A 41 -5.38 5.22 5.72
N TYR A 42 -6.32 5.85 6.45
CA TYR A 42 -5.99 6.69 7.61
C TYR A 42 -5.28 5.92 8.73
N VAL A 43 -5.73 4.71 9.06
CA VAL A 43 -5.08 3.85 10.07
C VAL A 43 -3.67 3.45 9.63
N SER A 44 -3.49 3.12 8.34
CA SER A 44 -2.18 2.77 7.79
C SER A 44 -1.23 3.97 7.81
N MET A 45 -1.73 5.17 7.45
CA MET A 45 -0.97 6.41 7.58
C MET A 45 -0.53 6.63 9.02
N ALA A 46 -1.47 6.57 9.98
CA ALA A 46 -1.14 6.75 11.39
C ALA A 46 -0.04 5.77 11.83
N ASN A 47 -0.14 4.48 11.49
CA ASN A 47 0.90 3.49 11.81
C ASN A 47 2.25 3.80 11.17
N ILE A 48 2.28 4.22 9.89
CA ILE A 48 3.52 4.59 9.18
C ILE A 48 4.15 5.87 9.78
N PHE A 49 3.34 6.83 10.19
CA PHE A 49 3.81 8.11 10.75
C PHE A 49 4.11 8.08 12.25
N SER A 50 3.65 7.06 12.98
CA SER A 50 3.74 7.04 14.46
C SER A 50 5.16 6.87 14.99
N ASN A 51 6.03 6.09 14.32
CA ASN A 51 7.32 5.70 14.91
C ASN A 51 8.55 5.90 14.03
N GLY A 52 8.42 6.44 12.81
CA GLY A 52 9.56 6.63 11.89
C GLY A 52 10.18 5.33 11.36
N GLU A 53 9.76 4.17 11.87
CA GLU A 53 10.04 2.84 11.33
C GLU A 53 8.82 2.38 10.53
N ILE A 54 9.04 2.08 9.25
CA ILE A 54 8.03 1.42 8.42
C ILE A 54 8.04 -0.06 8.84
N PRO A 55 6.97 -0.60 9.46
CA PRO A 55 6.91 -2.02 9.78
C PRO A 55 7.07 -2.85 8.49
N GLU A 56 7.47 -4.12 8.61
CA GLU A 56 7.42 -5.01 7.44
C GLU A 56 5.96 -5.12 6.97
N LEU A 57 5.68 -4.50 5.83
CA LEU A 57 4.37 -4.44 5.22
C LEU A 57 4.40 -5.13 3.87
N GLU A 58 3.39 -5.97 3.65
CA GLU A 58 3.17 -6.62 2.37
C GLU A 58 1.90 -6.12 1.72
N ILE A 59 1.94 -5.88 0.41
CA ILE A 59 0.75 -5.62 -0.39
C ILE A 59 0.35 -6.87 -1.17
N ILE A 60 -0.94 -7.17 -1.13
CA ILE A 60 -1.60 -8.18 -1.94
C ILE A 60 -2.59 -7.46 -2.86
N ALA A 61 -2.39 -7.58 -4.17
CA ALA A 61 -3.36 -7.22 -5.18
C ALA A 61 -3.85 -8.50 -5.85
N TYR A 62 -5.17 -8.58 -6.09
CA TYR A 62 -5.79 -9.79 -6.62
C TYR A 62 -5.86 -9.81 -8.15
N GLU A 63 -5.87 -8.64 -8.77
CA GLU A 63 -5.86 -8.51 -10.22
C GLU A 63 -4.42 -8.31 -10.72
N LYS A 64 -4.13 -8.88 -11.89
CA LYS A 64 -2.82 -8.79 -12.50
C LYS A 64 -2.49 -7.34 -12.85
N GLU A 65 -3.45 -6.62 -13.44
CA GLU A 65 -3.30 -5.23 -13.86
C GLU A 65 -3.03 -4.30 -12.67
N ASP A 66 -3.64 -4.59 -11.53
CA ASP A 66 -3.43 -3.84 -10.29
C ASP A 66 -2.04 -4.13 -9.70
N THR A 67 -1.60 -5.39 -9.79
CA THR A 67 -0.24 -5.78 -9.40
C THR A 67 0.80 -5.06 -10.25
N ASP A 68 0.63 -5.05 -11.57
CA ASP A 68 1.53 -4.35 -12.50
C ASP A 68 1.55 -2.85 -12.23
N ARG A 69 0.39 -2.24 -11.95
CA ARG A 69 0.29 -0.81 -11.58
C ARG A 69 1.06 -0.49 -10.30
N LEU A 70 0.90 -1.32 -9.26
CA LEU A 70 1.58 -1.14 -7.98
C LEU A 70 3.09 -1.35 -8.12
N ILE A 71 3.54 -2.36 -8.87
CA ILE A 71 4.97 -2.57 -9.18
C ILE A 71 5.54 -1.34 -9.89
N ASN A 72 4.86 -0.82 -10.90
CA ASN A 72 5.32 0.35 -11.64
C ASN A 72 5.47 1.58 -10.75
N PHE A 73 4.56 1.79 -9.80
CA PHE A 73 4.68 2.86 -8.81
C PHE A 73 5.92 2.68 -7.94
N MET A 74 6.15 1.46 -7.44
CA MET A 74 7.27 1.15 -6.56
C MET A 74 8.64 1.27 -7.24
N ILE A 75 8.72 0.98 -8.55
CA ILE A 75 9.97 1.08 -9.33
C ILE A 75 10.23 2.52 -9.77
N ASN A 76 9.20 3.22 -10.25
CA ASN A 76 9.37 4.53 -10.88
C ASN A 76 9.13 5.71 -9.92
N GLY A 77 8.68 5.48 -8.69
CA GLY A 77 8.53 6.53 -7.68
C GLY A 77 7.38 7.52 -7.94
N GLY A 78 6.37 7.13 -8.71
CA GLY A 78 5.15 7.94 -8.91
C GLY A 78 5.31 9.19 -9.77
N VAL A 79 6.22 9.20 -10.74
CA VAL A 79 6.33 10.24 -11.79
C VAL A 79 5.30 10.09 -12.91
#